data_AF-A0A9W7EQK4-F1
#
_entry.id   AF-A0A9W7EQK4-F1
#
_cell.length_a   1.000
_cell.length_b   1.000
_cell.length_c   1.000
_cell.angle_alpha   90.00
_cell.angle_beta   90.00
_cell.angle_gamma   90.00
#
_symmetry.space_group_name_H-M   'P 1'
#
loop_
_entity.id
_entity.type
_entity.pdbx_description
1 polymer ?
#
loop_
_entity_poly.entity_id
_entity_poly.type
_entity_poly.pdbx_seq_one_letter_code
_entity_poly.pdbx_strand_id
1 'polypeptide(L)'
;MDRGRKAMPVQNKQCHERYIKHCQAMHRSKLKEMKCSIDNKQPKGASHLKTNAKKNALMEERFANIERENRMLLEKMSYIIAKKGGIDNKNDSIQYGRSLNKDRRKRELQKITKQNQLILSRIQESQPTYDHLTWAEEARVNQQFMVNVCEYKPKMGKSAATLSSRISNDGAEATEF
;
A
#
# COMPACT_ATOMS: atom_id res chain seq x y z
N MET A 1 -8.91 44.45 30.83
CA MET A 1 -9.41 45.85 30.84
C MET A 1 -8.28 46.73 31.32
N ASP A 2 -7.76 47.59 30.45
CA ASP A 2 -6.56 48.40 30.66
C ASP A 2 -6.87 49.55 31.65
N ARG A 3 -6.52 49.36 32.93
CA ARG A 3 -6.96 50.22 34.05
C ARG A 3 -6.38 51.65 33.98
N GLY A 4 -5.25 51.84 33.30
CA GLY A 4 -4.59 53.15 33.19
C GLY A 4 -5.34 54.17 32.34
N ARG A 5 -6.16 53.73 31.37
CA ARG A 5 -6.82 54.67 30.43
C ARG A 5 -8.03 55.39 30.99
N LYS A 6 -8.65 54.86 32.05
CA LYS A 6 -9.85 55.45 32.67
C LYS A 6 -9.57 56.74 33.45
N ALA A 7 -8.31 56.98 33.80
CA ALA A 7 -7.84 58.14 34.58
C ALA A 7 -7.37 59.33 33.71
N MET A 8 -7.35 59.20 32.38
CA MET A 8 -6.89 60.25 31.48
C MET A 8 -7.98 61.35 31.35
N PRO A 9 -7.66 62.63 31.64
CA PRO A 9 -8.61 63.71 31.46
C PRO A 9 -8.85 63.92 29.96
N VAL A 10 -10.10 63.76 29.53
CA VAL A 10 -10.52 63.96 28.13
C VAL A 10 -11.78 64.80 28.09
N GLN A 11 -11.87 65.71 27.12
CA GLN A 11 -13.01 66.62 26.96
C GLN A 11 -14.32 65.87 26.69
N ASN A 12 -14.29 64.84 25.83
CA ASN A 12 -15.44 63.98 25.53
C ASN A 12 -15.05 62.50 25.58
N LYS A 13 -15.58 61.78 26.57
CA LYS A 13 -15.28 60.36 26.82
C LYS A 13 -15.73 59.44 25.68
N GLN A 14 -16.88 59.71 25.05
CA GLN A 14 -17.45 58.86 24.00
C GLN A 14 -16.67 59.00 22.69
N CYS A 15 -16.28 60.22 22.33
CA CYS A 15 -15.41 60.46 21.17
C CYS A 15 -14.04 59.80 21.36
N HIS A 16 -13.46 59.92 22.57
CA HIS A 16 -12.19 59.29 22.90
C HIS A 16 -12.25 57.76 22.84
N GLU A 17 -13.31 57.15 23.37
CA GLU A 17 -13.50 55.70 23.31
C GLU A 17 -13.65 55.19 21.86
N ARG A 18 -14.42 55.90 21.02
CA ARG A 18 -14.55 55.58 19.59
C ARG A 18 -13.21 55.65 18.87
N TYR A 19 -12.43 56.69 19.11
CA TYR A 19 -11.08 56.85 18.54
C TYR A 19 -10.16 55.71 18.96
N ILE A 20 -10.13 55.35 20.24
CA ILE A 20 -9.33 54.22 20.74
C ILE A 20 -9.75 52.91 20.07
N LYS A 21 -11.06 52.63 19.99
CA LYS A 21 -11.57 51.42 19.32
C LYS A 21 -11.12 51.38 17.87
N HIS A 22 -11.17 52.52 17.16
CA HIS A 22 -10.69 52.64 15.79
C HIS A 22 -9.18 52.35 15.68
N CYS A 23 -8.35 52.97 16.52
CA CYS A 23 -6.90 52.70 16.54
C CYS A 23 -6.58 51.23 16.85
N GLN A 24 -7.32 50.61 17.77
CA GLN A 24 -7.17 49.19 18.07
C GLN A 24 -7.61 48.29 16.92
N ALA A 25 -8.67 48.66 16.19
CA ALA A 25 -9.11 47.95 15.00
C ALA A 25 -8.04 48.02 13.90
N MET A 26 -7.50 49.22 13.65
CA MET A 26 -6.39 49.43 12.70
C MET A 26 -5.15 48.62 13.09
N HIS A 27 -4.77 48.63 14.38
CA HIS A 27 -3.64 47.85 14.87
C HIS A 27 -3.85 46.34 14.68
N ARG A 28 -5.06 45.83 14.96
CA ARG A 28 -5.39 44.42 14.71
C ARG A 28 -5.38 44.07 13.23
N SER A 29 -5.83 44.96 12.33
CA SER A 29 -5.74 44.72 10.87
C SER A 29 -4.28 44.61 10.44
N LYS A 30 -3.43 45.55 10.89
CA LYS A 30 -1.99 45.53 10.60
C LYS A 30 -1.31 44.27 11.10
N LEU A 31 -1.65 43.80 12.31
CA LEU A 31 -1.12 42.53 12.84
C LEU A 31 -1.56 41.31 12.01
N LYS A 32 -2.82 41.30 11.55
CA LYS A 32 -3.35 40.22 10.70
C LYS A 32 -2.72 40.18 9.31
N GLU A 33 -2.45 41.34 8.74
CA GLU A 33 -1.88 41.49 7.39
C GLU A 33 -0.34 41.42 7.36
N MET A 34 0.29 41.40 8.54
CA MET A 34 1.74 41.34 8.65
C MET A 34 2.29 40.05 8.05
N LYS A 35 3.06 40.17 6.97
CA LYS A 35 3.71 39.04 6.33
C LYS A 35 4.94 38.62 7.12
N CYS A 36 5.21 37.31 7.19
CA CYS A 36 6.47 36.79 7.74
C CYS A 36 7.65 37.23 6.84
N SER A 37 8.68 37.83 7.45
CA SER A 37 9.90 38.26 6.74
C SER A 37 10.92 37.13 6.56
N ILE A 38 10.71 36.00 7.21
CA ILE A 38 11.62 34.85 7.23
C ILE A 38 10.87 33.65 6.66
N ASP A 39 11.56 32.86 5.85
CA ASP A 39 11.02 31.60 5.36
C ASP A 39 10.95 30.58 6.50
N ASN A 40 9.74 30.26 6.92
CA ASN A 40 9.45 29.23 7.92
C ASN A 40 8.96 27.92 7.27
N LYS A 41 9.11 27.76 5.94
CA LYS A 41 8.71 26.52 5.27
C LYS A 41 9.68 25.40 5.60
N GLN A 42 9.15 24.18 5.68
CA GLN A 42 9.99 23.00 5.84
C GLN A 42 10.98 22.87 4.67
N PRO A 43 12.22 22.44 4.93
CA PRO A 43 13.16 22.15 3.87
C PRO A 43 12.62 21.05 2.96
N LYS A 44 13.01 21.09 1.67
CA LYS A 44 12.64 20.03 0.72
C LYS A 44 13.22 18.71 1.20
N GLY A 45 12.38 17.70 1.40
CA GLY A 45 12.82 16.35 1.76
C GLY A 45 13.76 15.78 0.69
N ALA A 46 14.80 15.08 1.12
CA ALA A 46 15.81 14.55 0.20
C ALA A 46 15.24 13.44 -0.68
N SER A 47 15.45 13.53 -2.00
CA SER A 47 14.90 12.58 -2.98
C SER A 47 15.35 11.13 -2.72
N HIS A 48 16.62 10.95 -2.33
CA HIS A 48 17.22 9.63 -2.07
C HIS A 48 16.62 8.89 -0.86
N LEU A 49 15.86 9.58 0.00
CA LEU A 49 15.11 8.96 1.11
C LEU A 49 13.77 8.39 0.63
N LYS A 50 13.27 8.83 -0.53
CA LYS A 50 11.99 8.36 -1.10
C LYS A 50 12.18 7.14 -1.99
N THR A 51 13.30 7.07 -2.71
CA THR A 51 13.58 6.00 -3.67
C THR A 51 14.98 5.44 -3.47
N ASN A 52 15.07 4.13 -3.21
CA ASN A 52 16.34 3.44 -3.17
C ASN A 52 16.69 2.92 -4.58
N ALA A 53 17.25 3.80 -5.40
CA ALA A 53 17.56 3.51 -6.81
C ALA A 53 18.44 2.26 -6.99
N LYS A 54 19.43 2.07 -6.11
CA LYS A 54 20.32 0.90 -6.13
C LYS A 54 19.55 -0.40 -5.86
N LYS A 55 18.63 -0.39 -4.89
CA LYS A 55 17.78 -1.54 -4.59
C LYS A 55 16.89 -1.88 -5.79
N ASN A 56 16.30 -0.88 -6.44
CA ASN A 56 15.46 -1.10 -7.62
C ASN A 56 16.25 -1.70 -8.78
N ALA A 57 17.44 -1.15 -9.09
CA ALA A 57 18.30 -1.68 -10.14
C ALA A 57 18.71 -3.14 -9.87
N LEU A 58 19.06 -3.48 -8.62
CA LEU A 58 19.42 -4.84 -8.25
C LEU A 58 18.23 -5.82 -8.38
N MET A 59 17.02 -5.37 -8.03
CA MET A 59 15.82 -6.18 -8.21
C MET A 59 15.54 -6.42 -9.69
N GLU A 60 15.66 -5.39 -10.53
CA GLU A 60 15.48 -5.48 -11.97
C GLU A 60 16.49 -6.44 -12.62
N GLU A 61 17.76 -6.34 -12.27
CA GLU A 61 18.80 -7.27 -12.73
C GLU A 61 18.49 -8.71 -12.33
N ARG A 62 18.04 -8.92 -11.08
CA ARG A 62 17.65 -10.23 -10.59
C ARG A 62 16.45 -10.80 -11.36
N PHE A 63 15.43 -9.99 -11.63
CA PHE A 63 14.27 -10.42 -12.42
C PHE A 63 14.65 -10.76 -13.86
N ALA A 64 15.48 -9.94 -14.51
CA ALA A 64 15.98 -10.22 -15.85
C ALA A 64 16.77 -11.53 -15.90
N ASN A 65 17.52 -11.86 -14.86
CA ASN A 65 18.24 -13.13 -14.76
C ASN A 65 17.28 -14.33 -14.64
N ILE A 66 16.29 -14.22 -13.76
CA ILE A 66 15.26 -15.26 -13.58
C ILE A 66 14.49 -15.48 -14.89
N GLU A 67 14.08 -14.42 -15.59
CA GLU A 67 13.35 -14.52 -16.85
C GLU A 67 14.18 -15.20 -17.94
N ARG A 68 15.47 -14.87 -18.04
CA ARG A 68 16.38 -15.50 -19.00
C ARG A 68 16.56 -16.99 -18.72
N GLU A 69 16.73 -17.37 -17.46
CA GLU A 69 16.84 -18.76 -17.04
C GLU A 69 15.54 -19.54 -17.31
N ASN A 70 14.39 -18.95 -16.98
CA ASN A 70 13.08 -19.54 -17.28
C ASN A 70 12.88 -19.75 -18.78
N ARG A 71 13.27 -18.77 -19.61
CA ARG A 71 13.21 -18.89 -21.07
C ARG A 71 14.09 -20.05 -21.56
N MET A 72 15.34 -20.13 -21.10
CA MET A 72 16.24 -21.23 -21.47
C MET A 72 15.71 -22.60 -21.01
N LEU A 73 15.12 -22.68 -19.82
CA LEU A 73 14.52 -23.90 -19.31
C LEU A 73 13.34 -24.36 -20.18
N LEU A 74 12.43 -23.45 -20.50
CA LEU A 74 11.27 -23.73 -21.34
C LEU A 74 11.67 -24.15 -22.76
N GLU A 75 12.69 -23.50 -23.33
CA GLU A 75 13.23 -23.87 -24.65
C GLU A 75 13.80 -25.30 -24.63
N LYS A 76 14.60 -25.64 -23.61
CA LYS A 76 15.14 -27.00 -23.45
C LYS A 76 14.05 -28.04 -23.23
N MET A 77 13.04 -27.72 -22.41
CA MET A 77 11.88 -28.60 -22.19
C MET A 77 11.10 -28.81 -23.49
N SER A 78 10.82 -27.74 -24.23
CA SER A 78 10.15 -27.79 -25.54
C SER A 78 10.94 -28.65 -26.52
N TYR A 79 12.26 -28.48 -26.60
CA TYR A 79 13.13 -29.29 -27.45
C TYR A 79 13.06 -30.79 -27.10
N ILE A 80 13.10 -31.12 -25.80
CA ILE A 80 12.99 -32.51 -25.32
C ILE A 80 11.62 -33.10 -25.64
N ILE A 81 10.55 -32.34 -25.42
CA ILE A 81 9.16 -32.75 -25.72
C ILE A 81 9.00 -33.00 -27.21
N ALA A 82 9.48 -32.07 -28.05
CA ALA A 82 9.39 -32.15 -29.51
C ALA A 82 10.18 -33.35 -30.07
N LYS A 83 11.42 -33.58 -29.60
CA LYS A 83 12.24 -34.74 -30.01
C LYS A 83 11.94 -36.04 -29.28
N LYS A 84 10.99 -36.03 -28.32
CA LYS A 84 10.53 -37.21 -27.56
C LYS A 84 11.65 -38.07 -26.95
N GLY A 85 12.82 -37.47 -26.69
CA GLY A 85 13.99 -38.15 -26.10
C GLY A 85 14.42 -39.46 -26.78
N GLY A 86 14.05 -39.68 -28.05
CA GLY A 86 14.31 -40.95 -28.73
C GLY A 86 15.71 -40.99 -29.31
N ILE A 87 16.55 -41.91 -28.83
CA ILE A 87 17.67 -42.42 -29.62
C ILE A 87 17.03 -43.02 -30.89
N ASP A 88 17.53 -42.64 -32.07
CA ASP A 88 17.09 -43.10 -33.39
C ASP A 88 17.22 -44.62 -33.57
N ASN A 89 18.01 -45.27 -32.72
CA ASN A 89 18.14 -46.71 -32.61
C ASN A 89 17.00 -47.32 -31.76
N LYS A 90 15.80 -47.41 -32.36
CA LYS A 90 14.70 -48.20 -31.79
C LYS A 90 14.83 -49.65 -32.25
N ASN A 91 15.27 -50.51 -31.34
CA ASN A 91 15.15 -51.94 -31.54
C ASN A 91 13.72 -52.38 -31.15
N ASP A 92 12.85 -52.54 -32.16
CA ASP A 92 11.47 -52.99 -31.98
C ASP A 92 11.36 -54.49 -31.56
N SER A 93 12.49 -55.20 -31.41
CA SER A 93 12.50 -56.58 -30.91
C SER A 93 12.29 -56.71 -29.41
N ILE A 94 12.31 -55.60 -28.65
CA ILE A 94 12.11 -55.59 -27.20
C ILE A 94 10.63 -55.30 -26.87
N GLN A 95 9.72 -56.12 -27.40
CA GLN A 95 8.28 -56.01 -27.10
C GLN A 95 7.95 -56.32 -25.61
N TYR A 96 8.87 -56.94 -24.87
CA TYR A 96 8.62 -57.42 -23.49
C TYR A 96 9.69 -57.03 -22.46
N GLY A 97 10.55 -56.06 -22.76
CA GLY A 97 11.56 -55.59 -21.81
C GLY A 97 10.94 -54.78 -20.68
N ARG A 98 10.61 -55.42 -19.54
CA ARG A 98 10.31 -54.67 -18.30
C ARG A 98 11.56 -53.89 -17.93
N SER A 99 11.46 -52.55 -17.88
CA SER A 99 12.53 -51.72 -17.34
C SER A 99 12.83 -52.18 -15.91
N LEU A 100 14.09 -52.55 -15.64
CA LEU A 100 14.55 -52.92 -14.29
C LEU A 100 14.29 -51.79 -13.26
N ASN A 101 14.18 -50.55 -13.74
CA ASN A 101 13.89 -49.38 -12.92
C ASN A 101 12.39 -49.10 -12.73
N LYS A 102 11.49 -49.93 -13.28
CA LYS A 102 10.03 -49.71 -13.18
C LYS A 102 9.56 -49.66 -11.74
N ASP A 103 10.03 -50.59 -10.90
CA ASP A 103 9.64 -50.66 -9.49
C ASP A 103 10.24 -49.50 -8.69
N ARG A 104 11.49 -49.12 -8.97
CA ARG A 104 12.09 -47.92 -8.37
C ARG A 104 11.28 -46.67 -8.73
N ARG A 105 10.93 -46.48 -10.00
CA ARG A 105 10.14 -45.34 -10.48
C ARG A 105 8.74 -45.33 -9.85
N LYS A 106 8.11 -46.49 -9.69
CA LYS A 106 6.82 -46.63 -9.00
C LYS A 106 6.91 -46.24 -7.52
N ARG A 107 7.94 -46.69 -6.80
CA ARG A 107 8.17 -46.33 -5.39
C ARG A 107 8.45 -44.82 -5.25
N GLU A 108 9.26 -44.25 -6.13
CA GLU A 108 9.56 -42.82 -6.13
C GLU A 108 8.28 -42.00 -6.36
N LEU A 109 7.46 -42.39 -7.34
CA LEU A 109 6.18 -41.75 -7.61
C LEU A 109 5.25 -41.81 -6.39
N GLN A 110 5.11 -42.99 -5.78
CA GLN A 110 4.31 -43.15 -4.55
C GLN A 110 4.82 -42.27 -3.41
N LYS A 111 6.15 -42.16 -3.24
CA LYS A 111 6.77 -41.30 -2.23
C LYS A 111 6.44 -39.83 -2.47
N ILE A 112 6.61 -39.35 -3.72
CA ILE A 112 6.30 -37.97 -4.11
C ILE A 112 4.82 -37.67 -3.87
N THR A 113 3.92 -38.56 -4.33
CA THR A 113 2.47 -38.39 -4.13
C THR A 113 2.11 -38.30 -2.65
N LYS A 114 2.68 -39.16 -1.80
CA LYS A 114 2.45 -39.13 -0.36
C LYS A 114 2.96 -37.82 0.27
N GLN A 115 4.15 -37.35 -0.13
CA GLN A 115 4.69 -36.08 0.35
C GLN A 115 3.82 -34.89 -0.06
N ASN A 116 3.35 -34.87 -1.31
CA ASN A 116 2.46 -33.82 -1.81
C ASN A 116 1.13 -33.80 -1.05
N GLN A 117 0.57 -34.96 -0.74
CA GLN A 117 -0.64 -35.07 0.09
C GLN A 117 -0.41 -34.49 1.50
N LEU A 118 0.71 -34.82 2.15
CA LEU A 118 1.04 -34.27 3.47
C LEU A 118 1.23 -32.74 3.45
N ILE A 119 1.86 -32.21 2.40
CA ILE A 119 2.02 -30.76 2.24
C ILE A 119 0.64 -30.10 2.07
N LEU A 120 -0.22 -30.68 1.24
CA LEU A 120 -1.57 -30.17 1.01
C LEU A 120 -2.38 -30.16 2.31
N SER A 121 -2.37 -31.26 3.08
CA SER A 121 -3.03 -31.32 4.38
C SER A 121 -2.51 -30.24 5.33
N ARG A 122 -1.19 -30.04 5.43
CA ARG A 122 -0.63 -28.97 6.26
C ARG A 122 -1.08 -27.58 5.83
N ILE A 123 -1.16 -27.31 4.53
CA ILE A 123 -1.63 -26.02 4.01
C ILE A 123 -3.10 -25.80 4.37
N GLN A 124 -3.92 -26.84 4.23
CA GLN A 124 -5.35 -26.79 4.52
C GLN A 124 -5.65 -26.70 6.02
N GLU A 125 -4.88 -27.41 6.85
CA GLU A 125 -5.01 -27.40 8.32
C GLU A 125 -4.37 -26.17 8.96
N SER A 126 -3.44 -25.50 8.27
CA SER A 126 -2.81 -24.28 8.74
C SER A 126 -3.87 -23.20 8.93
N GLN A 127 -4.10 -22.82 10.19
CA GLN A 127 -5.00 -21.71 10.48
C GLN A 127 -4.45 -20.41 9.87
N PRO A 128 -5.33 -19.55 9.31
CA PRO A 128 -4.92 -18.23 8.89
C PRO A 128 -4.40 -17.45 10.12
N THR A 129 -3.18 -16.91 10.02
CA THR A 129 -2.56 -16.12 11.09
C THR A 129 -3.35 -14.83 11.38
N TYR A 130 -4.15 -14.38 10.43
CA TYR A 130 -4.87 -13.12 10.48
C TYR A 130 -6.33 -13.34 10.13
N ASP A 131 -7.21 -12.99 11.07
CA ASP A 131 -8.64 -12.89 10.81
C ASP A 131 -8.97 -11.44 10.46
N HIS A 132 -9.36 -11.22 9.21
CA HIS A 132 -9.65 -9.88 8.67
C HIS A 132 -10.88 -9.26 9.34
N LEU A 133 -11.79 -10.08 9.89
CA LEU A 133 -12.96 -9.61 10.62
C LEU A 133 -12.56 -9.09 12.00
N THR A 134 -11.71 -9.83 12.73
CA THR A 134 -11.21 -9.37 14.03
C THR A 134 -10.33 -8.14 13.88
N TRP A 135 -9.49 -8.08 12.85
CA TRP A 135 -8.67 -6.90 12.55
C TRP A 135 -9.50 -5.67 12.19
N ALA A 136 -10.59 -5.84 11.44
CA ALA A 136 -11.49 -4.73 11.14
C ALA A 136 -12.16 -4.19 12.41
N GLU A 137 -12.58 -5.08 13.31
CA GLU A 137 -13.18 -4.67 14.58
C GLU A 137 -12.15 -4.05 15.53
N GLU A 138 -10.95 -4.62 15.65
CA GLU A 138 -9.83 -4.03 16.40
C GLU A 138 -9.46 -2.65 15.85
N ALA A 139 -9.44 -2.46 14.52
CA ALA A 139 -9.20 -1.17 13.91
C ALA A 139 -10.31 -0.17 14.25
N ARG A 140 -11.57 -0.60 14.26
CA ARG A 140 -12.72 0.23 14.65
C ARG A 140 -12.64 0.66 16.12
N VAL A 141 -12.30 -0.29 17.00
CA VAL A 141 -12.12 -0.07 18.44
C VAL A 141 -10.93 0.86 18.70
N ASN A 142 -9.78 0.61 18.08
CA ASN A 142 -8.60 1.47 18.18
C ASN A 142 -8.86 2.89 17.65
N GLN A 143 -9.65 3.01 16.57
CA GLN A 143 -10.06 4.31 16.06
C GLN A 143 -10.93 5.06 17.08
N GLN A 144 -11.84 4.36 17.76
CA GLN A 144 -12.63 4.94 18.85
C GLN A 144 -11.74 5.38 20.03
N PHE A 145 -10.80 4.54 20.46
CA PHE A 145 -9.84 4.89 21.51
C PHE A 145 -8.98 6.09 21.11
N MET A 146 -8.46 6.12 19.89
CA MET A 146 -7.69 7.25 19.36
C MET A 146 -8.52 8.53 19.42
N VAL A 147 -9.77 8.53 18.93
CA VAL A 147 -10.66 9.69 19.01
C VAL A 147 -10.89 10.13 20.46
N ASN A 148 -11.02 9.19 21.40
CA ASN A 148 -11.27 9.48 22.80
C ASN A 148 -10.03 10.05 23.52
N VAL A 149 -8.83 9.53 23.22
CA VAL A 149 -7.56 9.93 23.87
C VAL A 149 -6.96 11.19 23.25
N CYS A 150 -7.21 11.46 21.96
CA CYS A 150 -6.66 12.63 21.30
C CYS A 150 -7.30 13.94 21.81
N GLU A 151 -6.45 14.84 22.32
CA GLU A 151 -6.81 16.22 22.68
C GLU A 151 -7.38 16.99 21.46
N TYR A 152 -6.80 16.75 20.27
CA TYR A 152 -7.25 17.32 19.01
C TYR A 152 -7.92 16.25 18.16
N LYS A 153 -9.22 16.42 17.87
CA LYS A 153 -10.00 15.42 17.15
C LYS A 153 -9.47 15.24 15.72
N PRO A 154 -9.10 14.02 15.30
CA PRO A 154 -8.62 13.76 13.96
C PRO A 154 -9.75 13.98 12.93
N LYS A 155 -9.41 14.55 11.76
CA LYS A 155 -10.34 14.65 10.63
C LYS A 155 -10.59 13.25 10.09
N MET A 156 -11.66 12.62 10.54
CA MET A 156 -12.11 11.33 10.03
C MET A 156 -12.36 11.46 8.52
N GLY A 157 -11.68 10.63 7.72
CA GLY A 157 -11.92 10.55 6.28
C GLY A 157 -13.39 10.23 6.03
N LYS A 158 -13.97 10.84 4.98
CA LYS A 158 -15.39 10.63 4.61
C LYS A 158 -15.70 9.14 4.56
N SER A 159 -16.77 8.71 5.21
CA SER A 159 -17.15 7.29 5.25
C SER A 159 -17.37 6.76 3.83
N ALA A 160 -17.12 5.47 3.64
CA ALA A 160 -17.25 4.77 2.35
C ALA A 160 -18.64 4.91 1.68
N ALA A 161 -19.67 5.34 2.42
CA ALA A 161 -20.99 5.68 1.88
C ALA A 161 -20.94 6.83 0.84
N THR A 162 -19.96 7.74 0.93
CA THR A 162 -19.76 8.80 -0.09
C THR A 162 -19.00 8.30 -1.33
N LEU A 163 -18.29 7.16 -1.24
CA LEU A 163 -17.61 6.57 -2.41
C LEU A 163 -18.59 5.77 -3.28
N SER A 164 -19.55 5.07 -2.67
CA SER A 164 -20.57 4.30 -3.41
C SER A 164 -21.51 5.18 -4.24
N SER A 165 -21.81 6.40 -3.79
CA SER A 165 -22.68 7.35 -4.51
C SER A 165 -22.00 8.01 -5.71
N ARG A 166 -20.66 7.94 -5.83
CA ARG A 166 -19.94 8.40 -7.02
C ARG A 166 -19.90 7.37 -8.13
N ILE A 167 -19.83 6.08 -7.78
CA ILE A 167 -19.75 4.99 -8.77
C ILE A 167 -21.08 4.82 -9.54
N SER A 168 -22.22 5.17 -8.93
CA SER A 168 -23.53 5.07 -9.60
C SER A 168 -23.84 6.20 -10.59
N ASN A 169 -23.11 7.32 -10.56
CA ASN A 169 -23.39 8.48 -11.45
C ASN A 169 -22.50 8.52 -12.70
N ASP A 170 -21.38 7.78 -12.74
CA ASP A 170 -20.45 7.79 -13.88
C ASP A 170 -20.73 6.67 -14.91
N GLY A 171 -21.84 5.93 -14.77
CA GLY A 171 -22.18 4.76 -15.59
C GLY A 171 -23.27 4.97 -16.65
N ALA A 172 -23.76 6.19 -16.88
CA ALA A 172 -24.95 6.44 -17.70
C ALA A 172 -24.70 7.08 -19.09
N GLU A 173 -23.45 7.21 -19.56
CA GLU A 173 -23.14 7.94 -20.82
C GLU A 173 -22.26 7.19 -21.84
N ALA A 174 -22.22 5.85 -21.83
CA ALA A 174 -21.44 5.12 -22.84
C ALA A 174 -22.10 3.82 -23.31
N THR A 175 -23.21 3.91 -24.04
CA THR A 175 -23.66 2.89 -25.02
C THR A 175 -24.62 3.50 -26.04
N GLU A 176 -24.13 4.35 -26.93
CA GLU A 176 -24.70 4.53 -28.27
C GLU A 176 -23.55 4.68 -29.26
N PHE A 177 -23.30 3.60 -30.00
CA PHE A 177 -22.75 3.44 -31.37
C PHE A 177 -22.14 2.06 -31.53
#